data_AF-A0A9P1BX41-F1
#
_entry.id   AF-A0A9P1BX41-F1
#
_cell.length_a   1.000
_cell.length_b   1.000
_cell.length_c   1.000
_cell.angle_alpha   90.00
_cell.angle_beta   90.00
_cell.angle_gamma   90.00
#
_symmetry.space_group_name_H-M   'P 1'
#
loop_
_entity.id
_entity.type
_entity.pdbx_description
1 polymer ?
#
loop_
_entity_poly.entity_id
_entity_poly.type
_entity_poly.pdbx_seq_one_letter_code
_entity_poly.pdbx_strand_id
1 'polypeptide(L)'
;MEELEQPWRPTLPLCDKAIDLKAANKILSSAQTREKCLKIFQYASRLVAYVLLRGSLKDLGKHFEALSKNLSTARRFFKLFRFMKHFEDLADAKEEKDPTFQKLLYLDVAANVVADISEDWTSLEKVGFLRKGTLHPRTEYYANWCQLVLAVVEIIVTKIKADRAMEKASKPDASKEVLRKRTMAQLEFSKFLADLVKAFWDCELSFASELAFILSGLWAALVSTHKYAIRVLK
;
A
#
# COMPACT_ATOMS: atom_id res chain seq x y z
N MET A 1 8.98 41.84 25.70
CA MET A 1 9.73 41.15 24.62
C MET A 1 8.84 40.04 24.14
N GLU A 2 8.33 40.20 22.93
CA GLU A 2 7.40 39.28 22.26
C GLU A 2 7.95 37.85 22.30
N GLU A 3 7.15 36.92 22.83
CA GLU A 3 7.23 35.53 22.44
C GLU A 3 6.95 35.49 20.93
N LEU A 4 8.02 35.50 20.12
CA LEU A 4 7.93 35.21 18.70
C LEU A 4 7.24 33.86 18.57
N GLU A 5 5.97 33.89 18.17
CA GLU A 5 5.19 32.71 17.79
C GLU A 5 6.07 31.84 16.89
N GLN A 6 6.43 30.66 17.38
CA GLN A 6 7.15 29.72 16.54
C GLN A 6 6.29 29.49 15.29
N PRO A 7 6.82 29.71 14.07
CA PRO A 7 6.02 29.60 12.87
C PRO A 7 5.40 28.20 12.85
N TRP A 8 4.08 28.12 12.72
CA TRP A 8 3.34 26.88 12.68
C TRP A 8 4.05 25.91 11.73
N ARG A 9 4.68 24.88 12.29
CA ARG A 9 5.35 23.85 11.49
C ARG A 9 4.40 22.68 11.33
N PRO A 10 3.98 22.34 10.11
CA PRO A 10 3.14 21.18 9.91
C PRO A 10 3.85 19.93 10.44
N THR A 11 3.22 19.23 11.37
CA THR A 11 3.62 17.91 11.83
C THR A 11 2.75 16.86 11.16
N LEU A 12 3.33 15.71 10.81
CA LEU A 12 2.53 14.57 10.37
C LEU A 12 1.83 13.95 11.58
N PRO A 13 0.54 13.55 11.45
CA PRO A 13 -0.10 12.76 12.49
C PRO A 13 0.77 11.57 12.90
N LEU A 14 0.81 11.24 14.19
CA LEU A 14 1.66 10.17 14.75
C LEU A 14 3.19 10.41 14.67
N CYS A 15 3.62 11.64 14.34
CA CYS A 15 5.03 12.05 14.33
C CYS A 15 5.22 13.37 15.07
N ASP A 16 6.22 13.46 15.95
CA ASP A 16 6.58 14.73 16.61
C ASP A 16 7.49 15.61 15.76
N LYS A 17 8.12 15.04 14.73
CA LYS A 17 9.07 15.79 13.89
C LYS A 17 8.29 16.70 12.95
N ALA A 18 8.59 17.99 13.02
CA ALA A 18 8.15 18.98 12.06
C ALA A 18 8.65 18.63 10.65
N ILE A 19 7.82 18.88 9.64
CA ILE A 19 8.25 18.79 8.24
C ILE A 19 9.00 20.08 7.91
N ASP A 20 10.32 20.05 8.05
CA ASP A 20 11.18 21.09 7.50
C ASP A 20 11.49 20.84 6.00
N LEU A 21 12.14 21.79 5.34
CA LEU A 21 12.52 21.67 3.92
C LEU A 21 13.43 20.46 3.65
N LYS A 22 14.29 20.09 4.62
CA LYS A 22 15.21 18.95 4.49
C LYS A 22 14.43 17.64 4.52
N ALA A 23 13.49 17.51 5.44
CA ALA A 23 12.56 16.40 5.58
C ALA A 23 11.67 16.28 4.33
N ALA A 24 11.12 17.38 3.83
CA ALA A 24 10.34 17.40 2.60
C ALA A 24 11.17 16.92 1.40
N ASN A 25 12.40 17.43 1.23
CA ASN A 25 13.29 16.97 0.17
C ASN A 25 13.66 15.49 0.31
N LYS A 26 13.88 14.98 1.53
CA LYS A 26 14.14 13.55 1.76
C LYS A 26 12.94 12.69 1.37
N ILE A 27 11.72 13.13 1.69
CA ILE A 27 10.49 12.45 1.30
C ILE A 27 10.32 12.46 -0.22
N LEU A 28 10.44 13.62 -0.88
CA LEU A 28 10.20 13.79 -2.33
C LEU A 28 11.27 13.14 -3.21
N SER A 29 12.51 13.04 -2.72
CA SER A 29 13.61 12.41 -3.46
C SER A 29 13.53 10.87 -3.46
N SER A 30 12.78 10.27 -2.55
CA SER A 30 12.63 8.82 -2.49
C SER A 30 11.75 8.27 -3.62
N ALA A 31 12.26 7.28 -4.35
CA ALA A 31 11.50 6.52 -5.33
C ALA A 31 10.24 5.86 -4.73
N GLN A 32 10.28 5.44 -3.47
CA GLN A 32 9.12 4.84 -2.79
C GLN A 32 8.02 5.87 -2.52
N THR A 33 8.36 7.14 -2.21
CA THR A 33 7.34 8.19 -2.09
C THR A 33 6.69 8.45 -3.44
N ARG A 34 7.50 8.56 -4.51
CA ARG A 34 6.99 8.80 -5.87
C ARG A 34 6.02 7.71 -6.30
N GLU A 35 6.37 6.44 -6.08
CA GLU A 35 5.47 5.28 -6.32
C GLU A 35 4.13 5.41 -5.59
N LYS A 36 4.15 5.82 -4.33
CA LYS A 36 2.94 5.95 -3.50
C LYS A 36 2.10 7.16 -3.87
N CYS A 37 2.73 8.29 -4.19
CA CYS A 37 2.04 9.46 -4.74
C CYS A 37 1.35 9.12 -6.07
N LEU A 38 2.04 8.40 -6.97
CA LEU A 38 1.44 7.90 -8.21
C LEU A 38 0.23 7.01 -7.94
N LYS A 39 0.26 6.17 -6.89
CA LYS A 39 -0.90 5.36 -6.47
C LYS A 39 -2.08 6.24 -6.00
N ILE A 40 -1.83 7.30 -5.24
CA ILE A 40 -2.88 8.25 -4.83
C ILE A 40 -3.50 8.92 -6.06
N PHE A 41 -2.67 9.48 -6.95
CA PHE A 41 -3.16 10.10 -8.18
C PHE A 41 -3.90 9.11 -9.07
N GLN A 42 -3.42 7.87 -9.20
CA GLN A 42 -4.09 6.81 -9.95
C GLN A 42 -5.55 6.62 -9.49
N TYR A 43 -5.76 6.42 -8.18
CA TYR A 43 -7.09 6.16 -7.65
C TYR A 43 -7.96 7.42 -7.56
N ALA A 44 -7.38 8.59 -7.32
CA ALA A 44 -8.10 9.87 -7.40
C ALA A 44 -8.60 10.14 -8.83
N SER A 45 -7.74 9.98 -9.84
CA SER A 45 -8.12 10.07 -11.25
C SER A 45 -9.19 9.04 -11.61
N ARG A 46 -9.10 7.81 -11.10
CA ARG A 46 -10.12 6.78 -11.34
C ARG A 46 -11.46 7.13 -10.70
N LEU A 47 -11.47 7.76 -9.51
CA LEU A 47 -12.69 8.25 -8.87
C LEU A 47 -13.34 9.38 -9.68
N VAL A 48 -12.53 10.34 -10.15
CA VAL A 48 -13.02 11.41 -11.03
C VAL A 48 -13.59 10.82 -12.32
N ALA A 49 -12.89 9.87 -12.96
CA ALA A 49 -13.40 9.16 -14.13
C ALA A 49 -14.73 8.47 -13.86
N TYR A 50 -14.84 7.75 -12.73
CA TYR A 50 -16.06 7.06 -12.32
C TYR A 50 -17.28 7.98 -12.25
N VAL A 51 -17.12 9.18 -11.68
CA VAL A 51 -18.17 10.20 -11.57
C VAL A 51 -18.49 10.80 -12.94
N LEU A 52 -17.47 11.26 -13.68
CA LEU A 52 -17.67 11.98 -14.94
C LEU A 52 -18.25 11.11 -16.06
N LEU A 53 -17.87 9.83 -16.12
CA LEU A 53 -18.40 8.88 -17.11
C LEU A 53 -19.90 8.59 -16.91
N ARG A 54 -20.40 8.78 -15.68
CA ARG A 54 -21.83 8.66 -15.34
C ARG A 54 -22.58 9.99 -15.46
N GLY A 55 -21.87 11.08 -15.75
CA GLY A 55 -22.43 12.42 -15.96
C GLY A 55 -22.42 12.85 -17.42
N SER A 56 -22.50 14.17 -17.64
CA SER A 56 -22.49 14.80 -18.96
C SER A 56 -21.09 14.97 -19.57
N LEU A 57 -20.03 14.96 -18.74
CA LEU A 57 -18.64 15.22 -19.14
C LEU A 57 -17.87 13.93 -19.50
N LYS A 58 -18.45 13.09 -20.36
CA LYS A 58 -17.91 11.75 -20.66
C LYS A 58 -16.51 11.77 -21.29
N ASP A 59 -16.22 12.73 -22.15
CA ASP A 59 -14.90 12.79 -22.80
C ASP A 59 -13.79 13.15 -21.81
N LEU A 60 -14.06 14.07 -20.87
CA LEU A 60 -13.15 14.33 -19.75
C LEU A 60 -13.03 13.09 -18.86
N GLY A 61 -14.11 12.35 -18.63
CA GLY A 61 -14.10 11.06 -17.92
C GLY A 61 -13.14 10.04 -18.56
N LYS A 62 -13.18 9.89 -19.89
CA LYS A 62 -12.25 9.01 -20.63
C LYS A 62 -10.79 9.45 -20.49
N HIS A 63 -10.51 10.75 -20.48
CA HIS A 63 -9.15 11.26 -20.22
C HIS A 63 -8.65 10.88 -18.83
N PHE A 64 -9.48 11.03 -17.79
CA PHE A 64 -9.12 10.62 -16.43
C PHE A 64 -8.98 9.09 -16.28
N GLU A 65 -9.77 8.31 -17.02
CA GLU A 65 -9.62 6.86 -17.07
C GLU A 65 -8.27 6.47 -17.68
N ALA A 66 -7.91 7.05 -18.82
CA ALA A 66 -6.61 6.84 -19.48
C ALA A 66 -5.45 7.28 -18.58
N LEU A 67 -5.56 8.43 -17.92
CA LEU A 67 -4.59 8.92 -16.95
C LEU A 67 -4.40 7.90 -15.82
N SER A 68 -5.48 7.35 -15.25
CA SER A 68 -5.39 6.33 -14.20
C SER A 68 -4.66 5.06 -14.66
N LYS A 69 -4.90 4.61 -15.90
CA LYS A 69 -4.20 3.46 -16.50
C LYS A 69 -2.71 3.74 -16.65
N ASN A 70 -2.35 4.91 -17.19
CA ASN A 70 -0.95 5.32 -17.36
C ASN A 70 -0.21 5.45 -16.03
N LEU A 71 -0.84 6.04 -15.01
CA LEU A 71 -0.28 6.13 -13.66
C LEU A 71 -0.06 4.75 -13.04
N SER A 72 -0.97 3.79 -13.29
CA SER A 72 -0.81 2.41 -12.85
C SER A 72 0.40 1.73 -13.50
N THR A 73 0.58 1.90 -14.81
CA THR A 73 1.73 1.38 -15.55
C THR A 73 3.03 2.01 -15.07
N ALA A 74 3.07 3.34 -14.91
CA ALA A 74 4.23 4.04 -14.37
C ALA A 74 4.59 3.55 -12.96
N ARG A 75 3.59 3.30 -12.10
CA ARG A 75 3.79 2.77 -10.75
C ARG A 75 4.43 1.38 -10.76
N ARG A 76 4.02 0.50 -11.68
CA ARG A 76 4.59 -0.86 -11.81
C ARG A 76 6.10 -0.83 -12.09
N PHE A 77 6.60 0.12 -12.86
CA PHE A 77 8.05 0.30 -13.04
C PHE A 77 8.81 0.56 -11.73
N PHE A 78 8.24 1.34 -10.81
CA PHE A 78 8.83 1.56 -9.47
C PHE A 78 8.69 0.35 -8.53
N LYS A 79 7.92 -0.67 -8.92
CA LYS A 79 7.73 -1.91 -8.14
C LYS A 79 8.55 -3.08 -8.66
N LEU A 80 9.14 -3.00 -9.86
CA LEU A 80 9.93 -4.09 -10.41
C LEU A 80 11.02 -4.55 -9.42
N PHE A 81 11.14 -5.86 -9.26
CA PHE A 81 12.06 -6.53 -8.34
C PHE A 81 11.84 -6.19 -6.85
N ARG A 82 10.64 -5.70 -6.46
CA ARG A 82 10.31 -5.43 -5.05
C ARG A 82 10.35 -6.70 -4.21
N PHE A 83 10.15 -7.88 -4.80
CA PHE A 83 10.23 -9.16 -4.10
C PHE A 83 11.55 -9.37 -3.35
N MET A 84 12.66 -8.80 -3.85
CA MET A 84 13.98 -8.92 -3.21
C MET A 84 13.99 -8.35 -1.79
N LYS A 85 13.16 -7.34 -1.54
CA LYS A 85 13.06 -6.71 -0.22
C LYS A 85 12.44 -7.64 0.82
N HIS A 86 11.57 -8.56 0.41
CA HIS A 86 10.91 -9.48 1.34
C HIS A 86 11.87 -10.53 1.94
N PHE A 87 13.07 -10.68 1.38
CA PHE A 87 14.12 -11.47 2.03
C PHE A 87 14.68 -10.80 3.30
N GLU A 88 14.58 -9.47 3.43
CA GLU A 88 14.91 -8.78 4.68
C GLU A 88 13.96 -9.20 5.81
N ASP A 89 12.68 -9.44 5.47
CA ASP A 89 11.64 -9.85 6.42
C ASP A 89 11.84 -11.30 6.95
N LEU A 90 12.74 -12.10 6.32
CA LEU A 90 13.10 -13.43 6.84
C LEU A 90 13.87 -13.37 8.16
N ALA A 91 14.66 -12.31 8.36
CA ALA A 91 15.38 -12.10 9.62
C ALA A 91 14.38 -11.87 10.76
N ASP A 92 13.40 -10.99 10.54
CA ASP A 92 12.32 -10.72 11.49
C ASP A 92 11.50 -11.98 11.81
N ALA A 93 11.21 -12.82 10.79
CA ALA A 93 10.52 -14.10 10.99
C ALA A 93 11.35 -15.07 11.85
N LYS A 94 12.67 -15.13 11.63
CA LYS A 94 13.58 -16.00 12.38
C LYS A 94 13.69 -15.60 13.84
N GLU A 95 13.60 -14.32 14.16
CA GLU A 95 13.66 -13.78 15.52
C GLU A 95 12.36 -13.94 16.31
N GLU A 96 11.25 -14.27 15.64
CA GLU A 96 9.95 -14.45 16.29
C GLU A 96 9.96 -15.66 17.23
N LYS A 97 9.51 -15.43 18.48
CA LYS A 97 9.55 -16.44 19.55
C LYS A 97 8.40 -17.43 19.49
N ASP A 98 7.23 -16.99 19.02
CA ASP A 98 6.06 -17.83 18.87
C ASP A 98 6.18 -18.70 17.60
N PRO A 99 6.31 -20.04 17.70
CA PRO A 99 6.51 -20.90 16.55
C PRO A 99 5.35 -20.88 15.55
N THR A 100 4.14 -20.63 16.02
CA THR A 100 2.95 -20.57 15.14
C THR A 100 2.98 -19.29 14.34
N PHE A 101 3.24 -18.17 15.01
CA PHE A 101 3.33 -16.87 14.35
C PHE A 101 4.56 -16.78 13.43
N GLN A 102 5.69 -17.39 13.81
CA GLN A 102 6.87 -17.52 12.97
C GLN A 102 6.56 -18.22 11.63
N LYS A 103 5.86 -19.37 11.65
CA LYS A 103 5.43 -20.05 10.42
C LYS A 103 4.54 -19.17 9.56
N LEU A 104 3.64 -18.40 10.19
CA LEU A 104 2.79 -17.44 9.49
C LEU A 104 3.61 -16.31 8.84
N LEU A 105 4.65 -15.80 9.49
CA LEU A 105 5.56 -14.81 8.90
C LEU A 105 6.33 -15.38 7.70
N TYR A 106 6.77 -16.64 7.76
CA TYR A 106 7.37 -17.28 6.58
C TYR A 106 6.37 -17.43 5.41
N LEU A 107 5.12 -17.78 5.73
CA LEU A 107 4.05 -17.84 4.72
C LEU A 107 3.78 -16.45 4.11
N ASP A 108 3.78 -15.40 4.93
CA ASP A 108 3.64 -14.01 4.49
C ASP A 108 4.76 -13.60 3.53
N VAL A 109 6.02 -13.91 3.86
CA VAL A 109 7.16 -13.68 2.98
C VAL A 109 7.01 -14.44 1.66
N ALA A 110 6.67 -15.72 1.72
CA ALA A 110 6.48 -16.53 0.52
C ALA A 110 5.35 -16.00 -0.38
N ALA A 111 4.21 -15.62 0.22
CA ALA A 111 3.08 -15.05 -0.49
C ALA A 111 3.45 -13.71 -1.16
N ASN A 112 4.18 -12.85 -0.44
CA ASN A 112 4.67 -11.57 -0.98
C ASN A 112 5.59 -11.79 -2.18
N VAL A 113 6.56 -12.71 -2.06
CA VAL A 113 7.50 -13.03 -3.15
C VAL A 113 6.77 -13.55 -4.39
N VAL A 114 5.85 -14.50 -4.22
CA VAL A 114 5.09 -15.06 -5.35
C VAL A 114 4.21 -13.98 -5.99
N ALA A 115 3.53 -13.17 -5.19
CA ALA A 115 2.66 -12.12 -5.66
C ALA A 115 3.44 -11.04 -6.45
N ASP A 116 4.57 -10.58 -5.94
CA ASP A 116 5.41 -9.58 -6.64
C ASP A 116 6.06 -10.17 -7.91
N ILE A 117 6.54 -11.42 -7.90
CA ILE A 117 7.08 -12.07 -9.13
C ILE A 117 5.99 -12.19 -10.19
N SER A 118 4.77 -12.59 -9.81
CA SER A 118 3.64 -12.69 -10.75
C SER A 118 3.23 -11.32 -11.31
N GLU A 119 3.25 -10.26 -10.48
CA GLU A 119 2.99 -8.88 -10.92
C GLU A 119 4.09 -8.38 -11.85
N ASP A 120 5.36 -8.67 -11.57
CA ASP A 120 6.50 -8.25 -12.39
C ASP A 120 6.42 -8.88 -13.78
N TRP A 121 6.14 -10.18 -13.87
CA TRP A 121 6.04 -10.88 -15.16
C TRP A 121 4.94 -10.28 -16.04
N THR A 122 3.74 -10.10 -15.49
CA THR A 122 2.61 -9.47 -16.22
C THR A 122 2.90 -8.02 -16.58
N SER A 123 3.65 -7.30 -15.72
CA SER A 123 4.02 -5.92 -15.97
C SER A 123 5.02 -5.81 -17.12
N LEU A 124 6.04 -6.68 -17.17
CA LEU A 124 7.05 -6.70 -18.23
C LEU A 124 6.45 -6.91 -19.63
N GLU A 125 5.39 -7.71 -19.76
CA GLU A 125 4.64 -7.82 -21.02
C GLU A 125 3.85 -6.55 -21.35
N LYS A 126 3.17 -5.96 -20.36
CA LYS A 126 2.39 -4.72 -20.56
C LYS A 126 3.25 -3.52 -20.95
N VAL A 127 4.47 -3.44 -20.44
CA VAL A 127 5.41 -2.36 -20.76
C VAL A 127 6.21 -2.62 -22.04
N GLY A 128 6.04 -3.79 -22.67
CA GLY A 128 6.66 -4.12 -23.95
C GLY A 128 8.11 -4.62 -23.86
N PHE A 129 8.61 -4.95 -22.66
CA PHE A 129 9.89 -5.64 -22.50
C PHE A 129 9.79 -7.10 -22.95
N LEU A 130 8.67 -7.77 -22.65
CA LEU A 130 8.32 -9.07 -23.25
C LEU A 130 7.47 -8.84 -24.50
N ARG A 131 7.66 -9.71 -25.51
CA ARG A 131 6.83 -9.68 -26.71
C ARG A 131 5.37 -10.00 -26.34
N LYS A 132 4.41 -9.26 -26.91
CA LYS A 132 2.98 -9.55 -26.68
C LYS A 132 2.64 -11.00 -27.04
N GLY A 133 1.95 -11.69 -26.14
CA GLY A 133 1.58 -13.10 -26.30
C GLY A 133 2.66 -14.07 -25.84
N THR A 134 3.72 -13.58 -25.18
CA THR A 134 4.71 -14.45 -24.51
C THR A 134 4.08 -15.13 -23.31
N LEU A 135 3.20 -14.41 -22.59
CA LEU A 135 2.50 -14.97 -21.45
C LEU A 135 1.15 -15.52 -21.89
N HIS A 136 0.75 -16.62 -21.24
CA HIS A 136 -0.58 -17.16 -21.44
C HIS A 136 -1.62 -16.15 -20.95
N PRO A 137 -2.78 -15.97 -21.63
CA PRO A 137 -3.80 -14.99 -21.21
C PRO A 137 -4.28 -15.16 -19.77
N ARG A 138 -4.18 -16.39 -19.22
CA ARG A 138 -4.53 -16.70 -17.82
C ARG A 138 -3.47 -16.25 -16.81
N THR A 139 -2.28 -15.82 -17.22
CA THR A 139 -1.23 -15.41 -16.28
C THR A 139 -1.65 -14.19 -15.45
N GLU A 140 -2.35 -13.21 -16.05
CA GLU A 140 -2.90 -12.07 -15.30
C GLU A 140 -3.97 -12.51 -14.31
N TYR A 141 -4.85 -13.45 -14.71
CA TYR A 141 -5.83 -14.04 -13.82
C TYR A 141 -5.16 -14.69 -12.60
N TYR A 142 -4.16 -15.54 -12.80
CA TYR A 142 -3.45 -16.19 -11.68
C TYR A 142 -2.70 -15.18 -10.80
N ALA A 143 -2.09 -14.14 -11.38
CA ALA A 143 -1.45 -13.09 -10.61
C ALA A 143 -2.45 -12.37 -9.68
N ASN A 144 -3.67 -12.09 -10.15
CA ASN A 144 -4.71 -11.50 -9.31
C ASN A 144 -5.13 -12.43 -8.15
N TRP A 145 -5.20 -13.74 -8.38
CA TRP A 145 -5.44 -14.72 -7.31
C TRP A 145 -4.29 -14.79 -6.29
N CYS A 146 -3.04 -14.67 -6.73
CA CYS A 146 -1.90 -14.56 -5.82
C CYS A 146 -2.01 -13.31 -4.93
N GLN A 147 -2.45 -12.18 -5.48
CA GLN A 147 -2.70 -10.95 -4.71
C GLN A 147 -3.85 -11.12 -3.71
N LEU A 148 -4.89 -11.89 -4.05
CA LEU A 148 -5.97 -12.21 -3.11
C LEU A 148 -5.48 -13.07 -1.93
N VAL A 149 -4.71 -14.12 -2.22
CA VAL A 149 -4.10 -14.96 -1.18
C VAL A 149 -3.20 -14.13 -0.27
N LEU A 150 -2.34 -13.28 -0.86
CA LEU A 150 -1.49 -12.36 -0.11
C LEU A 150 -2.31 -11.46 0.82
N ALA A 151 -3.37 -10.81 0.30
CA ALA A 151 -4.20 -9.92 1.11
C ALA A 151 -4.82 -10.64 2.33
N VAL A 152 -5.24 -11.89 2.17
CA VAL A 152 -5.77 -12.71 3.27
C VAL A 152 -4.69 -13.01 4.31
N VAL A 153 -3.49 -13.43 3.88
CA VAL A 153 -2.37 -13.70 4.79
C VAL A 153 -1.96 -12.44 5.54
N GLU A 154 -1.83 -11.31 4.85
CA GLU A 154 -1.46 -10.02 5.45
C GLU A 154 -2.49 -9.56 6.49
N ILE A 155 -3.79 -9.77 6.26
CA ILE A 155 -4.84 -9.48 7.23
C ILE A 155 -4.64 -10.29 8.51
N ILE A 156 -4.36 -11.59 8.40
CA ILE A 156 -4.17 -12.46 9.57
C ILE A 156 -2.93 -12.02 10.34
N VAL A 157 -1.79 -11.81 9.65
CA VAL A 157 -0.54 -11.35 10.25
C VAL A 157 -0.73 -10.01 10.96
N THR A 158 -1.36 -9.06 10.29
CA THR A 158 -1.49 -7.70 10.81
C THR A 158 -2.54 -7.58 11.90
N LYS A 159 -3.57 -8.43 11.90
CA LYS A 159 -4.48 -8.59 13.03
C LYS A 159 -3.72 -9.03 14.27
N ILE A 160 -2.90 -10.08 14.19
CA ILE A 160 -2.09 -10.57 15.32
C ILE A 160 -1.12 -9.47 15.79
N LYS A 161 -0.45 -8.76 14.87
CA LYS A 161 0.42 -7.63 15.23
C LYS A 161 -0.35 -6.50 15.91
N ALA A 162 -1.56 -6.18 15.45
CA ALA A 162 -2.43 -5.16 16.03
C ALA A 162 -2.91 -5.56 17.44
N ASP A 163 -3.33 -6.81 17.63
CA ASP A 163 -3.78 -7.34 18.92
C ASP A 163 -2.63 -7.32 19.94
N ARG A 164 -1.42 -7.78 19.56
CA ARG A 164 -0.20 -7.68 20.39
C ARG A 164 0.18 -6.23 20.71
N ALA A 165 -0.03 -5.29 19.77
CA ALA A 165 0.24 -3.87 20.01
C ALA A 165 -0.82 -3.23 20.93
N MET A 166 -2.07 -3.67 20.82
CA MET A 166 -3.16 -3.26 21.71
C MET A 166 -2.87 -3.71 23.14
N GLU A 167 -2.51 -4.97 23.36
CA GLU A 167 -2.18 -5.51 24.69
C GLU A 167 -1.05 -4.70 25.37
N LYS A 168 0.00 -4.37 24.62
CA LYS A 168 1.10 -3.51 25.12
C LYS A 168 0.64 -2.11 25.48
N ALA A 169 -0.31 -1.55 24.72
CA ALA A 169 -0.86 -0.22 24.93
C ALA A 169 -1.93 -0.16 26.02
N SER A 170 -2.51 -1.30 26.43
CA SER A 170 -3.48 -1.39 27.54
C SER A 170 -2.84 -1.18 28.91
N LYS A 171 -1.52 -1.21 29.00
CA LYS A 171 -0.81 -1.01 30.26
C LYS A 171 -0.95 0.45 30.71
N PRO A 172 -1.23 0.72 32.00
CA PRO A 172 -1.48 2.07 32.51
C PRO A 172 -0.33 3.06 32.25
N ASP A 173 0.91 2.57 32.20
CA ASP A 173 2.11 3.38 31.92
C ASP A 173 2.55 3.35 30.44
N ALA A 174 1.63 3.07 29.51
CA ALA A 174 1.97 3.01 28.09
C ALA A 174 2.48 4.36 27.57
N SER A 175 3.72 4.40 27.11
CA SER A 175 4.32 5.61 26.55
C SER A 175 3.58 6.07 25.28
N LYS A 176 3.70 7.36 24.95
CA LYS A 176 3.16 7.93 23.68
C LYS A 176 3.64 7.16 22.46
N GLU A 177 4.85 6.61 22.49
CA GLU A 177 5.39 5.80 21.41
C GLU A 177 4.65 4.46 21.25
N VAL A 178 4.28 3.81 22.36
CA VAL A 178 3.50 2.57 22.36
C VAL A 178 2.10 2.82 21.80
N LEU A 179 1.45 3.92 22.21
CA LEU A 179 0.15 4.33 21.66
C LEU A 179 0.22 4.56 20.14
N ARG A 180 1.28 5.23 19.64
CA ARG A 180 1.49 5.43 18.20
C ARG A 180 1.75 4.13 17.46
N LYS A 181 2.52 3.21 18.05
CA LYS A 181 2.75 1.87 17.49
C LYS A 181 1.42 1.12 17.34
N ARG A 182 0.53 1.19 18.33
CA ARG A 182 -0.84 0.66 18.24
C ARG A 182 -1.63 1.30 17.10
N THR A 183 -1.70 2.64 17.04
CA THR A 183 -2.46 3.32 15.98
C THR A 183 -1.91 2.99 14.59
N MET A 184 -0.58 2.89 14.44
CA MET A 184 0.05 2.48 13.19
C MET A 184 -0.32 1.05 12.79
N ALA A 185 -0.35 0.11 13.75
CA ALA A 185 -0.76 -1.26 13.49
C ALA A 185 -2.24 -1.36 13.07
N GLN A 186 -3.12 -0.56 13.68
CA GLN A 186 -4.54 -0.49 13.30
C GLN A 186 -4.75 0.13 11.91
N LEU A 187 -4.02 1.20 11.59
CA LEU A 187 -4.04 1.79 10.25
C LEU A 187 -3.56 0.77 9.21
N GLU A 188 -2.48 0.06 9.50
CA GLU A 188 -1.95 -0.98 8.62
C GLU A 188 -2.96 -2.12 8.40
N PHE A 189 -3.61 -2.60 9.46
CA PHE A 189 -4.69 -3.58 9.35
C PHE A 189 -5.83 -3.07 8.46
N SER A 190 -6.27 -1.82 8.63
CA SER A 190 -7.32 -1.22 7.79
C SER A 190 -6.90 -1.11 6.31
N LYS A 191 -5.61 -0.88 6.04
CA LYS A 191 -5.06 -0.85 4.69
C LYS A 191 -5.13 -2.23 4.03
N PHE A 192 -4.85 -3.31 4.78
CA PHE A 192 -4.93 -4.67 4.23
C PHE A 192 -6.36 -5.14 4.02
N LEU A 193 -7.32 -4.74 4.86
CA LEU A 193 -8.75 -4.89 4.55
C LEU A 193 -9.13 -4.21 3.23
N ALA A 194 -8.60 -3.02 2.98
CA ALA A 194 -8.83 -2.31 1.74
C ALA A 194 -8.15 -2.99 0.52
N ASP A 195 -6.94 -3.53 0.67
CA ASP A 195 -6.32 -4.32 -0.40
C ASP A 195 -7.08 -5.63 -0.68
N LEU A 196 -7.72 -6.25 0.32
CA LEU A 196 -8.63 -7.40 0.11
C LEU A 196 -9.85 -7.02 -0.73
N VAL A 197 -10.52 -5.90 -0.42
CA VAL A 197 -11.64 -5.40 -1.23
C VAL A 197 -11.23 -5.17 -2.68
N LYS A 198 -10.01 -4.66 -2.90
CA LYS A 198 -9.49 -4.55 -4.26
C LYS A 198 -9.26 -5.90 -4.93
N ALA A 199 -8.68 -6.85 -4.21
CA ALA A 199 -8.39 -8.17 -4.75
C ALA A 199 -9.68 -8.89 -5.18
N PHE A 200 -10.80 -8.68 -4.48
CA PHE A 200 -12.11 -9.17 -4.91
C PHE A 200 -12.53 -8.63 -6.28
N TRP A 201 -12.27 -7.35 -6.54
CA TRP A 201 -12.54 -6.74 -7.84
C TRP A 201 -11.59 -7.25 -8.92
N ASP A 202 -10.28 -7.32 -8.63
CA ASP A 202 -9.27 -7.80 -9.58
C ASP A 202 -9.47 -9.29 -9.93
N CYS A 203 -10.07 -10.08 -9.04
CA CYS A 203 -10.45 -11.49 -9.28
C CYS A 203 -11.86 -11.64 -9.89
N GLU A 204 -12.53 -10.54 -10.24
CA GLU A 204 -13.86 -10.54 -10.89
C GLU A 204 -14.93 -11.29 -10.08
N LEU A 205 -14.89 -11.20 -8.75
CA LEU A 205 -15.90 -11.83 -7.89
C LEU A 205 -17.26 -11.15 -8.07
N SER A 206 -18.35 -11.93 -8.05
CA SER A 206 -19.71 -11.48 -8.37
C SER A 206 -20.24 -10.35 -7.49
N PHE A 207 -19.75 -10.26 -6.25
CA PHE A 207 -20.15 -9.23 -5.28
C PHE A 207 -19.23 -7.99 -5.30
N ALA A 208 -18.19 -7.99 -6.13
CA ALA A 208 -17.23 -6.89 -6.16
C ALA A 208 -17.84 -5.62 -6.75
N SER A 209 -17.49 -4.46 -6.17
CA SER A 209 -18.00 -3.15 -6.59
C SER A 209 -16.86 -2.26 -7.07
N GLU A 210 -17.06 -1.61 -8.21
CA GLU A 210 -16.06 -0.72 -8.82
C GLU A 210 -15.75 0.45 -7.88
N LEU A 211 -16.79 1.04 -7.29
CA LEU A 211 -16.66 2.14 -6.36
C LEU A 211 -15.90 1.69 -5.10
N ALA A 212 -16.22 0.51 -4.57
CA ALA A 212 -15.53 -0.05 -3.42
C ALA A 212 -14.04 -0.31 -3.72
N PHE A 213 -13.72 -0.83 -4.91
CA PHE A 213 -12.34 -0.98 -5.39
C PHE A 213 -11.60 0.36 -5.45
N ILE A 214 -12.24 1.40 -6.00
CA ILE A 214 -11.61 2.73 -6.13
C ILE A 214 -11.33 3.34 -4.76
N LEU A 215 -12.33 3.37 -3.87
CA LEU A 215 -12.20 3.97 -2.54
C LEU A 215 -11.21 3.20 -1.67
N SER A 216 -11.24 1.87 -1.73
CA SER A 216 -10.30 1.02 -1.00
C SER A 216 -8.87 1.20 -1.51
N GLY A 217 -8.70 1.32 -2.83
CA GLY A 217 -7.39 1.61 -3.41
C GLY A 217 -6.83 2.97 -3.03
N LEU A 218 -7.68 4.00 -2.95
CA LEU A 218 -7.30 5.32 -2.47
C LEU A 218 -6.91 5.28 -0.98
N TRP A 219 -7.71 4.63 -0.14
CA TRP A 219 -7.43 4.47 1.29
C TRP A 219 -6.09 3.75 1.52
N ALA A 220 -5.90 2.60 0.87
CA ALA A 220 -4.66 1.83 0.97
C ALA A 220 -3.44 2.65 0.49
N ALA A 221 -3.62 3.48 -0.54
CA ALA A 221 -2.57 4.38 -1.01
C ALA A 221 -2.22 5.42 0.06
N LEU A 222 -3.21 6.14 0.61
CA LEU A 222 -3.03 7.16 1.64
C LEU A 222 -2.33 6.60 2.88
N VAL A 223 -2.81 5.48 3.41
CA VAL A 223 -2.20 4.84 4.60
C VAL A 223 -0.76 4.41 4.32
N SER A 224 -0.49 3.81 3.16
CA SER A 224 0.86 3.39 2.80
C SER A 224 1.83 4.57 2.65
N THR A 225 1.36 5.70 2.10
CA THR A 225 2.14 6.94 1.97
C THR A 225 2.43 7.52 3.34
N HIS A 226 1.43 7.59 4.21
CA HIS A 226 1.56 8.09 5.57
C HIS A 226 2.55 7.27 6.39
N LYS A 227 2.42 5.93 6.38
CA LYS A 227 3.36 5.00 7.04
C LYS A 227 4.79 5.19 6.54
N TYR A 228 4.96 5.36 5.22
CA TYR A 228 6.28 5.59 4.64
C TYR A 228 6.88 6.94 5.06
N ALA A 229 6.08 8.01 5.01
CA ALA A 229 6.52 9.33 5.44
C ALA A 229 7.00 9.31 6.90
N ILE A 230 6.27 8.65 7.79
CA ILE A 230 6.70 8.48 9.19
C ILE A 230 8.02 7.71 9.30
N ARG A 231 8.20 6.64 8.53
CA ARG A 231 9.45 5.86 8.52
C ARG A 231 10.64 6.70 8.05
N VAL A 232 10.46 7.55 7.04
CA VAL A 232 11.53 8.42 6.52
C VAL A 232 11.92 9.51 7.51
N LEU A 233 10.94 9.98 8.29
CA LEU A 233 11.13 11.04 9.28
C LEU A 233 11.76 10.54 10.57
N LYS A 234 11.49 9.31 11.00
CA LYS A 234 12.17 8.69 12.16
C LYS A 234 13.68 8.65 11.96
#